data_AF-A0A2T7BID4-F1
#
_entry.id   AF-A0A2T7BID4-F1
#
_cell.length_a   1.000
_cell.length_b   1.000
_cell.length_c   1.000
_cell.angle_alpha   90.00
_cell.angle_beta   90.00
_cell.angle_gamma   90.00
#
_symmetry.space_group_name_H-M   'P 1'
#
loop_
_entity.id
_entity.type
_entity.pdbx_description
1 polymer ?
#
loop_
_entity_poly.entity_id
_entity_poly.type
_entity_poly.pdbx_seq_one_letter_code
_entity_poly.pdbx_strand_id
1 'polypeptide(L)'
;MKKQYAIIKTLTFNEIKRDDVILLSHCLIKSIDLLAADGFRGTVVIEDSIIEDMQIHSCWFTEGLVLRNCVVHGYVQYEMGGHNYRPFVMEGNVFTGFVDFSFCQFLDRVIIRDNVFMRGTNLLGNREDKSAVTFETEPEVEGNAGRMDLDVDFEGEGA
;
A
#
# COMPACT_ATOMS: atom_id res chain seq x y z
N MET A 1 -4.18 -17.84 -2.68
CA MET A 1 -4.51 -17.59 -4.10
C MET A 1 -3.24 -17.37 -4.92
N LYS A 2 -3.12 -17.95 -6.12
CA LYS A 2 -2.04 -17.65 -7.06
C LYS A 2 -2.62 -17.40 -8.45
N LYS A 3 -2.33 -16.26 -9.06
CA LYS A 3 -2.78 -15.90 -10.41
C LYS A 3 -1.65 -15.26 -11.21
N GLN A 4 -1.59 -15.58 -12.50
CA GLN A 4 -0.64 -15.04 -13.44
C GLN A 4 -1.32 -14.78 -14.79
N TYR A 5 -0.95 -13.71 -15.51
CA TYR A 5 -1.51 -13.35 -16.81
C TYR A 5 -3.05 -13.25 -16.80
N ALA A 6 -3.61 -12.73 -15.70
CA ALA A 6 -5.04 -12.73 -15.46
C ALA A 6 -5.62 -11.32 -15.41
N ILE A 7 -6.90 -11.20 -15.75
CA ILE A 7 -7.70 -10.01 -15.45
C ILE A 7 -8.48 -10.29 -14.17
N ILE A 8 -8.27 -9.44 -13.16
CA ILE A 8 -8.96 -9.51 -11.87
C ILE A 8 -9.88 -8.31 -11.80
N LYS A 9 -11.21 -8.56 -11.73
CA LYS A 9 -12.20 -7.49 -11.69
C LYS A 9 -12.18 -6.73 -10.37
N THR A 10 -12.10 -7.46 -9.27
CA THR A 10 -11.99 -6.89 -7.93
C THR A 10 -11.21 -7.88 -7.09
N LEU A 11 -10.37 -7.36 -6.20
CA LEU A 11 -9.74 -8.13 -5.14
C LEU A 11 -10.23 -7.59 -3.80
N THR A 12 -11.00 -8.39 -3.07
CA THR A 12 -11.59 -8.00 -1.80
C THR A 12 -11.03 -8.81 -0.63
N PHE A 13 -11.12 -8.26 0.59
CA PHE A 13 -10.70 -8.98 1.80
C PHE A 13 -11.39 -10.34 1.92
N ASN A 14 -12.68 -10.44 1.60
CA ASN A 14 -13.42 -11.69 1.70
C ASN A 14 -12.93 -12.79 0.77
N GLU A 15 -12.39 -12.44 -0.40
CA GLU A 15 -11.82 -13.38 -1.36
C GLU A 15 -10.48 -13.92 -0.88
N ILE A 16 -9.72 -13.09 -0.16
CA ILE A 16 -8.33 -13.41 0.17
C ILE A 16 -8.13 -13.89 1.60
N LYS A 17 -9.00 -13.54 2.55
CA LYS A 17 -8.80 -13.74 4.01
C LYS A 17 -8.55 -15.19 4.46
N ARG A 18 -8.80 -16.18 3.61
CA ARG A 18 -8.58 -17.61 3.90
C ARG A 18 -7.28 -18.15 3.29
N ASP A 19 -6.61 -17.35 2.48
CA ASP A 19 -5.37 -17.73 1.82
C ASP A 19 -4.17 -17.35 2.68
N ASP A 20 -3.29 -18.32 2.93
CA ASP A 20 -2.01 -18.06 3.60
C ASP A 20 -1.03 -17.29 2.70
N VAL A 21 -1.20 -17.40 1.38
CA VAL A 21 -0.33 -16.75 0.39
C VAL A 21 -1.15 -16.27 -0.80
N ILE A 22 -0.98 -15.00 -1.13
CA ILE A 22 -1.51 -14.36 -2.33
C ILE A 22 -0.35 -13.97 -3.23
N LEU A 23 -0.25 -14.59 -4.41
CA LEU A 23 0.74 -14.23 -5.43
C LEU A 23 0.01 -13.80 -6.70
N LEU A 24 0.18 -12.55 -7.09
CA LEU A 24 -0.39 -11.98 -8.30
C LEU A 24 0.75 -11.45 -9.17
N SER A 25 0.90 -11.96 -10.40
CA SER A 25 1.95 -11.52 -11.32
C SER A 25 1.44 -11.32 -12.73
N HIS A 26 1.94 -10.31 -13.45
CA HIS A 26 1.49 -10.00 -14.83
C HIS A 26 -0.04 -9.88 -14.95
N CYS A 27 -0.68 -9.31 -13.94
CA CYS A 27 -2.13 -9.16 -13.90
C CYS A 27 -2.56 -7.75 -14.32
N LEU A 28 -3.76 -7.68 -14.90
CA LEU A 28 -4.55 -6.43 -14.92
C LEU A 28 -5.58 -6.51 -13.80
N ILE A 29 -5.40 -5.71 -12.76
CA ILE A 29 -6.28 -5.66 -11.60
C ILE A 29 -7.11 -4.39 -11.69
N LYS A 30 -8.42 -4.56 -11.89
CA LYS A 30 -9.34 -3.43 -12.08
C LYS A 30 -9.61 -2.67 -10.79
N SER A 31 -9.67 -3.36 -9.66
CA SER A 31 -9.78 -2.72 -8.35
C SER A 31 -9.25 -3.65 -7.26
N ILE A 32 -8.52 -3.06 -6.31
CA ILE A 32 -8.19 -3.65 -5.01
C ILE A 32 -9.00 -2.87 -3.99
N ASP A 33 -9.91 -3.54 -3.30
CA ASP A 33 -10.82 -2.95 -2.32
C ASP A 33 -10.73 -3.76 -1.02
N LEU A 34 -9.76 -3.37 -0.19
CA LEU A 34 -9.41 -4.04 1.05
C LEU A 34 -9.87 -3.19 2.24
N LEU A 35 -11.16 -3.30 2.52
CA LEU A 35 -11.77 -2.80 3.75
C LEU A 35 -11.84 -3.95 4.76
N ALA A 36 -10.99 -3.91 5.77
CA ALA A 36 -10.98 -4.90 6.85
C ALA A 36 -10.73 -4.17 8.16
N ALA A 37 -11.43 -4.53 9.23
CA ALA A 37 -11.14 -4.02 10.58
C ALA A 37 -10.24 -4.99 11.37
N ASP A 38 -9.50 -5.86 10.67
CA ASP A 38 -8.72 -6.94 11.27
C ASP A 38 -7.50 -7.27 10.40
N GLY A 39 -6.55 -8.01 10.98
CA GLY A 39 -5.32 -8.41 10.32
C GLY A 39 -5.50 -9.54 9.32
N PHE A 40 -5.00 -9.29 8.11
CA PHE A 40 -4.73 -10.31 7.12
C PHE A 40 -3.41 -11.03 7.46
N ARG A 41 -3.51 -12.35 7.70
CA ARG A 41 -2.38 -13.19 8.14
C ARG A 41 -1.63 -13.90 7.01
N GLY A 42 -2.01 -13.66 5.76
CA GLY A 42 -1.29 -14.22 4.62
C GLY A 42 -0.19 -13.28 4.11
N THR A 43 0.78 -13.83 3.39
CA THR A 43 1.74 -13.02 2.63
C THR A 43 1.09 -12.54 1.34
N VAL A 44 1.18 -11.23 1.05
CA VAL A 44 0.67 -10.65 -0.20
C VAL A 44 1.83 -10.19 -1.07
N VAL A 45 1.91 -10.72 -2.28
CA VAL A 45 2.89 -10.34 -3.28
C VAL A 45 2.17 -10.02 -4.59
N ILE A 46 2.34 -8.78 -5.06
CA ILE A 46 1.82 -8.30 -6.32
C ILE A 46 2.98 -7.73 -7.13
N GLU A 47 3.28 -8.34 -8.27
CA GLU A 47 4.46 -8.01 -9.07
C GLU A 47 4.11 -7.84 -10.56
N ASP A 48 4.84 -6.98 -11.26
CA ASP A 48 4.77 -6.79 -12.71
C ASP A 48 3.33 -6.61 -13.25
N SER A 49 2.50 -5.87 -12.53
CA SER A 49 1.05 -5.78 -12.76
C SER A 49 0.57 -4.33 -12.95
N ILE A 50 -0.61 -4.17 -13.56
CA ILE A 50 -1.30 -2.87 -13.66
C ILE A 50 -2.50 -2.90 -12.73
N ILE A 51 -2.65 -1.88 -11.90
CA ILE A 51 -3.72 -1.74 -10.92
C ILE A 51 -4.46 -0.44 -11.23
N GLU A 52 -5.74 -0.52 -11.58
CA GLU A 52 -6.52 0.65 -12.01
C GLU A 52 -7.07 1.48 -10.84
N ASP A 53 -7.32 0.83 -9.70
CA ASP A 53 -7.85 1.43 -8.48
C ASP A 53 -7.38 0.62 -7.27
N MET A 54 -6.93 1.30 -6.21
CA MET A 54 -6.39 0.67 -5.01
C MET A 54 -6.86 1.44 -3.76
N GLN A 55 -7.76 0.81 -3.02
CA GLN A 55 -8.31 1.29 -1.76
C GLN A 55 -8.01 0.24 -0.67
N ILE A 56 -7.26 0.64 0.35
CA ILE A 56 -6.86 -0.18 1.48
C ILE A 56 -7.14 0.64 2.74
N HIS A 57 -8.14 0.23 3.52
CA HIS A 57 -8.51 0.97 4.73
C HIS A 57 -8.67 0.02 5.90
N SER A 58 -8.03 0.36 7.02
CA SER A 58 -7.97 -0.43 8.25
C SER A 58 -7.40 -1.86 8.11
N CYS A 59 -6.84 -2.19 6.95
CA CYS A 59 -6.34 -3.53 6.66
C CYS A 59 -4.87 -3.69 7.08
N TRP A 60 -4.59 -4.71 7.90
CA TRP A 60 -3.23 -5.00 8.37
C TRP A 60 -2.63 -6.19 7.65
N PHE A 61 -1.51 -6.01 6.96
CA PHE A 61 -0.78 -7.12 6.34
C PHE A 61 0.25 -7.66 7.33
N THR A 62 -0.18 -8.52 8.26
CA THR A 62 0.68 -8.95 9.37
C THR A 62 1.91 -9.72 8.88
N GLU A 63 1.78 -10.49 7.80
CA GLU A 63 2.90 -11.20 7.14
C GLU A 63 3.52 -10.40 5.99
N GLY A 64 3.30 -9.09 5.97
CA GLY A 64 3.90 -8.15 5.03
C GLY A 64 3.15 -8.03 3.71
N LEU A 65 3.40 -6.92 3.02
CA LEU A 65 2.96 -6.64 1.66
C LEU A 65 4.18 -6.39 0.80
N VAL A 66 4.21 -7.01 -0.37
CA VAL A 66 5.19 -6.76 -1.41
C VAL A 66 4.46 -6.29 -2.66
N LEU A 67 4.76 -5.08 -3.09
CA LEU A 67 4.30 -4.50 -4.34
C LEU A 67 5.53 -4.13 -5.17
N ARG A 68 5.76 -4.81 -6.29
CA ARG A 68 6.93 -4.52 -7.15
C ARG A 68 6.60 -4.32 -8.61
N ASN A 69 7.32 -3.42 -9.26
CA ASN A 69 7.26 -3.20 -10.71
C ASN A 69 5.83 -3.01 -11.24
N CYS A 70 4.94 -2.42 -10.42
CA CYS A 70 3.55 -2.22 -10.77
C CYS A 70 3.29 -0.78 -11.24
N VAL A 71 2.29 -0.61 -12.09
CA VAL A 71 1.71 0.70 -12.40
C VAL A 71 0.38 0.81 -11.68
N VAL A 72 0.27 1.78 -10.78
CA VAL A 72 -0.94 2.02 -9.99
C VAL A 72 -1.59 3.33 -10.41
N HIS A 73 -2.83 3.23 -10.87
CA HIS A 73 -3.60 4.36 -11.35
C HIS A 73 -4.41 5.03 -10.24
N GLY A 74 -4.64 6.32 -10.42
CA GLY A 74 -5.50 7.09 -9.53
C GLY A 74 -4.92 7.34 -8.14
N TYR A 75 -5.78 7.85 -7.27
CA TYR A 75 -5.50 8.05 -5.85
C TYR A 75 -5.44 6.69 -5.16
N VAL A 76 -4.40 6.48 -4.36
CA VAL A 76 -4.25 5.29 -3.52
C VAL A 76 -4.55 5.68 -2.09
N GLN A 77 -5.64 5.13 -1.54
CA GLN A 77 -5.92 5.21 -0.11
C GLN A 77 -5.26 4.01 0.56
N TYR A 78 -4.26 4.25 1.40
CA TYR A 78 -3.76 3.25 2.32
C TYR A 78 -3.75 3.78 3.75
N GLU A 79 -4.93 3.84 4.36
CA GLU A 79 -5.14 4.52 5.63
C GLU A 79 -5.43 3.54 6.78
N MET A 80 -5.06 3.96 7.99
CA MET A 80 -5.26 3.18 9.23
C MET A 80 -4.72 1.74 9.14
N GLY A 81 -3.69 1.56 8.32
CA GLY A 81 -3.11 0.28 7.96
C GLY A 81 -1.81 0.00 8.70
N GLY A 82 -0.95 -0.78 8.05
CA GLY A 82 0.31 -1.24 8.63
C GLY A 82 0.13 -2.50 9.50
N HIS A 83 0.70 -2.46 10.70
CA HIS A 83 0.81 -3.55 11.67
C HIS A 83 1.44 -4.83 11.11
N ASN A 84 2.44 -4.66 10.25
CA ASN A 84 3.22 -5.72 9.67
C ASN A 84 4.29 -6.23 10.66
N TYR A 85 4.33 -7.55 10.89
CA TYR A 85 5.41 -8.24 11.60
C TYR A 85 6.47 -8.84 10.66
N ARG A 86 6.35 -8.49 9.38
CA ARG A 86 7.24 -8.83 8.28
C ARG A 86 7.45 -7.60 7.41
N PRO A 87 8.52 -7.55 6.59
CA PRO A 87 8.80 -6.37 5.80
C PRO A 87 7.63 -5.92 4.91
N PHE A 88 7.39 -4.62 4.91
CA PHE A 88 6.55 -3.94 3.92
C PHE A 88 7.44 -3.42 2.80
N VAL A 89 7.14 -3.77 1.55
CA VAL A 89 8.00 -3.47 0.41
C VAL A 89 7.20 -2.84 -0.73
N MET A 90 7.60 -1.64 -1.13
CA MET A 90 7.21 -1.01 -2.39
C MET A 90 8.47 -0.71 -3.19
N GLU A 91 8.64 -1.38 -4.33
CA GLU A 91 9.87 -1.30 -5.12
C GLU A 91 9.60 -1.18 -6.62
N GLY A 92 10.19 -0.19 -7.28
CA GLY A 92 10.09 -0.06 -8.75
C GLY A 92 8.69 0.28 -9.27
N ASN A 93 7.77 0.77 -8.43
CA ASN A 93 6.40 1.05 -8.84
C ASN A 93 6.24 2.47 -9.42
N VAL A 94 5.20 2.66 -10.24
CA VAL A 94 4.77 3.99 -10.70
C VAL A 94 3.37 4.27 -10.20
N PHE A 95 3.23 5.26 -9.32
CA PHE A 95 1.96 5.75 -8.81
C PHE A 95 1.58 7.04 -9.55
N THR A 96 0.47 6.99 -10.29
CA THR A 96 0.05 8.14 -11.12
C THR A 96 -0.76 9.18 -10.36
N GLY A 97 -1.39 8.82 -9.25
CA GLY A 97 -2.03 9.73 -8.31
C GLY A 97 -1.24 9.89 -7.01
N PHE A 98 -1.89 10.49 -6.01
CA PHE A 98 -1.33 10.64 -4.66
C PHE A 98 -1.47 9.32 -3.90
N VAL A 99 -0.49 9.00 -3.07
CA VAL A 99 -0.53 7.80 -2.20
C VAL A 99 -0.62 8.27 -0.76
N ASP A 100 -1.76 8.01 -0.14
CA ASP A 100 -2.04 8.38 1.24
C ASP A 100 -1.75 7.20 2.19
N PHE A 101 -0.89 7.43 3.19
CA PHE A 101 -0.54 6.49 4.24
C PHE A 101 -1.08 6.89 5.62
N SER A 102 -2.02 7.84 5.70
CA SER A 102 -2.45 8.44 6.96
C SER A 102 -2.82 7.38 8.00
N PHE A 103 -2.32 7.56 9.23
CA PHE A 103 -2.50 6.65 10.36
C PHE A 103 -1.91 5.23 10.19
N CYS A 104 -1.09 4.96 9.17
CA CYS A 104 -0.35 3.70 9.11
C CYS A 104 0.69 3.59 10.22
N GLN A 105 0.81 2.39 10.80
CA GLN A 105 1.80 2.08 11.84
C GLN A 105 2.62 0.85 11.44
N PHE A 106 3.89 1.01 11.07
CA PHE A 106 4.71 -0.10 10.61
C PHE A 106 5.60 -0.66 11.74
N LEU A 107 5.44 -1.96 12.03
CA LEU A 107 6.10 -2.62 13.18
C LEU A 107 7.36 -3.40 12.80
N ASP A 108 7.60 -3.60 11.51
CA ASP A 108 8.82 -4.17 10.94
C ASP A 108 9.31 -3.25 9.80
N ARG A 109 10.43 -3.61 9.18
CA ARG A 109 11.12 -2.86 8.13
C ARG A 109 10.18 -2.42 7.02
N VAL A 110 10.28 -1.15 6.69
CA VAL A 110 9.64 -0.54 5.53
C VAL A 110 10.70 -0.25 4.49
N ILE A 111 10.52 -0.78 3.28
CA ILE A 111 11.44 -0.64 2.16
C ILE A 111 10.69 0.04 1.02
N ILE A 112 11.10 1.26 0.69
CA ILE A 112 10.52 2.08 -0.37
C ILE A 112 11.64 2.46 -1.32
N ARG A 113 11.76 1.74 -2.44
CA ARG A 113 12.89 1.90 -3.37
C ARG A 113 12.46 2.11 -4.80
N ASP A 114 13.14 3.01 -5.50
CA ASP A 114 13.02 3.18 -6.95
C ASP A 114 11.58 3.39 -7.46
N ASN A 115 10.68 3.92 -6.62
CA ASN A 115 9.31 4.23 -7.00
C ASN A 115 9.21 5.62 -7.63
N VAL A 116 8.17 5.83 -8.46
CA VAL A 116 7.79 7.14 -8.99
C VAL A 116 6.44 7.54 -8.42
N PHE A 117 6.42 8.54 -7.54
CA PHE A 117 5.21 9.15 -7.00
C PHE A 117 4.85 10.42 -7.78
N MET A 118 4.07 10.30 -8.86
CA MET A 118 3.82 11.42 -9.77
C MET A 118 3.09 12.60 -9.11
N ARG A 119 2.24 12.33 -8.10
CA ARG A 119 1.57 13.36 -7.29
C ARG A 119 2.08 13.41 -5.85
N GLY A 120 3.13 12.64 -5.55
CA GLY A 120 3.71 12.53 -4.22
C GLY A 120 2.92 11.65 -3.25
N THR A 121 3.39 11.63 -2.01
CA THR A 121 2.85 10.86 -0.90
C THR A 121 3.13 11.57 0.44
N ASN A 122 2.35 11.28 1.47
CA ASN A 122 2.55 11.70 2.85
C ASN A 122 3.33 10.68 3.70
N LEU A 123 3.94 9.65 3.11
CA LEU A 123 4.65 8.61 3.85
C LEU A 123 5.64 9.15 4.91
N LEU A 124 6.35 10.25 4.60
CA LEU A 124 7.30 10.91 5.51
C LEU A 124 6.82 12.29 5.97
N GLY A 125 5.61 12.69 5.57
CA GLY A 125 4.95 13.95 5.93
C GLY A 125 4.13 13.81 7.21
N ASN A 126 3.27 14.81 7.48
CA ASN A 126 2.36 14.88 8.61
C ASN A 126 3.03 14.70 9.98
N ARG A 127 4.34 14.94 10.11
CA ARG A 127 5.14 14.56 11.29
C ARG A 127 4.68 15.17 12.61
N GLU A 128 4.05 16.33 12.56
CA GLU A 128 3.52 17.05 13.72
C GLU A 128 2.01 16.82 13.94
N ASP A 129 1.37 16.02 13.07
CA ASP A 129 -0.06 15.70 13.09
C ASP A 129 -0.32 14.28 13.60
N LYS A 130 -1.54 14.00 14.07
CA LYS A 130 -1.95 12.67 14.53
C LYS A 130 -2.06 11.64 13.40
N SER A 131 -2.14 12.09 12.16
CA SER A 131 -2.16 11.27 10.95
C SER A 131 -0.76 10.82 10.50
N ALA A 132 0.31 11.24 11.19
CA ALA A 132 1.68 10.83 10.89
C ALA A 132 1.82 9.31 10.76
N VAL A 133 2.56 8.88 9.74
CA VAL A 133 2.99 7.48 9.63
C VAL A 133 4.03 7.20 10.70
N THR A 134 3.86 6.12 11.46
CA THR A 134 4.84 5.70 12.45
C THR A 134 5.63 4.49 11.99
N PHE A 135 6.89 4.44 12.38
CA PHE A 135 7.81 3.35 12.07
C PHE A 135 8.56 2.94 13.33
N GLU A 136 8.51 1.65 13.69
CA GLU A 136 9.32 1.09 14.80
C GLU A 136 10.81 1.04 14.44
N THR A 137 11.13 0.99 13.15
CA THR A 137 12.51 1.05 12.62
C THR A 137 12.57 2.08 11.50
N GLU A 138 13.72 2.75 11.34
CA GLU A 138 13.88 3.77 10.29
C GLU A 138 13.61 3.15 8.90
N PRO A 139 12.75 3.77 8.07
CA PRO A 139 12.42 3.21 6.76
C PRO A 139 13.62 3.32 5.80
N GLU A 140 13.83 2.28 5.00
CA GLU A 140 14.82 2.27 3.92
C GLU A 140 14.23 2.96 2.68
N VAL A 141 14.59 4.23 2.50
CA VAL A 141 14.09 5.07 1.40
C VAL A 141 15.23 5.45 0.46
N GLU A 142 15.19 4.96 -0.78
CA GLU A 142 16.27 5.14 -1.76
C GLU A 142 15.74 5.21 -3.20
N GLY A 143 16.34 6.04 -4.05
CA GLY A 143 16.06 6.02 -5.51
C GLY A 143 14.66 6.47 -5.94
N ASN A 144 13.79 6.88 -5.02
CA ASN A 144 12.42 7.31 -5.36
C ASN A 144 12.40 8.69 -6.03
N ALA A 145 11.49 8.86 -6.98
CA ALA A 145 11.19 10.13 -7.63
C ALA A 145 9.81 10.65 -7.19
N GLY A 146 9.70 11.97 -7.00
CA GLY A 146 8.49 12.61 -6.47
C GLY A 146 8.64 13.04 -5.01
N ARG A 147 7.68 13.82 -4.51
CA ARG A 147 7.68 14.30 -3.12
C ARG A 147 7.13 13.22 -2.19
N MET A 148 7.82 12.94 -1.08
CA MET A 148 7.41 11.91 -0.11
C MET A 148 7.06 12.48 1.27
N ASP A 149 7.21 13.79 1.42
CA ASP A 149 7.06 14.56 2.65
C ASP A 149 5.91 15.56 2.54
N LEU A 150 4.89 15.23 1.75
CA LEU A 150 3.72 16.08 1.63
C LEU A 150 2.88 15.98 2.90
N ASP A 151 2.49 17.14 3.42
CA ASP A 151 1.48 17.21 4.45
C ASP A 151 0.09 17.22 3.79
N VAL A 152 -0.84 16.49 4.38
CA VAL A 152 -2.25 16.49 4.00
C VAL A 152 -3.08 16.83 5.22
N ASP A 153 -3.89 17.88 5.09
CA ASP A 153 -4.85 18.25 6.13
C ASP A 153 -5.90 17.16 6.23
N PHE A 154 -5.91 16.43 7.35
CA PHE A 154 -7.02 15.55 7.68
C PHE A 154 -8.17 16.43 8.16
N GLU A 155 -8.91 17.03 7.22
CA GLU A 155 -10.24 17.56 7.53
C GLU A 155 -11.14 16.36 7.86
N GLY A 156 -11.11 15.92 9.12
CA GLY A 156 -12.09 14.99 9.64
C GLY A 156 -13.48 15.49 9.29
N GLU A 157 -14.28 14.62 8.68
CA GLU A 157 -15.68 14.82 8.26
C GLU A 157 -16.35 16.11 8.76
N GLY A 158 -16.65 17.02 7.83
CA GLY A 158 -17.23 18.31 8.16
C GLY A 158 -17.83 19.10 7.00
N ALA A 159 -18.63 18.48 6.14
CA ALA A 159 -19.74 19.14 5.42
C ALA A 159 -20.83 18.14 5.03
#